data_AF-A0A6J1PXZ7-F1
#
_entry.id   AF-A0A6J1PXZ7-F1
#
_cell.length_a   1.000
_cell.length_b   1.000
_cell.length_c   1.000
_cell.angle_alpha   90.00
_cell.angle_beta   90.00
_cell.angle_gamma   90.00
#
_symmetry.space_group_name_H-M   'P 1'
#
loop_
_entity.id
_entity.type
_entity.pdbx_description
1 polymer ?
#
loop_
_entity_poly.entity_id
_entity_poly.type
_entity_poly.pdbx_seq_one_letter_code
_entity_poly.pdbx_strand_id
1 'polypeptide(L)'
;FLKECVKIVKPGKSIFITTINKTLTSWLSTIVATEYIFGSIPRGTHQWNKFIAPHEVQRILENYGCETKLIRGMHFNPATRRWSRPSTVSTFYGLHAIKHTETSV
;
A
#
# COMPACT_ATOMS: atom_id res chain seq x y z
N PHE A 1 8.49 10.77 -3.98
CA PHE A 1 7.91 9.76 -4.89
C PHE A 1 6.45 10.07 -5.21
N LEU A 2 5.48 9.87 -4.31
CA LEU A 2 4.03 10.02 -4.62
C LEU A 2 3.65 11.38 -5.23
N LYS A 3 4.22 12.49 -4.75
CA LYS A 3 4.09 13.83 -5.36
C LYS A 3 4.36 13.81 -6.86
N GLU A 4 5.47 13.21 -7.28
CA GLU A 4 5.89 13.18 -8.67
C GLU A 4 4.99 12.26 -9.51
N CYS A 5 4.51 11.14 -8.92
CA CYS A 5 3.50 10.30 -9.56
C CYS A 5 2.20 11.07 -9.81
N VAL A 6 1.73 11.85 -8.83
CA VAL A 6 0.50 12.64 -8.97
C VAL A 6 0.65 13.75 -10.02
N LYS A 7 1.84 14.35 -10.15
CA LYS A 7 2.10 15.39 -11.16
C LYS A 7 1.88 14.88 -12.60
N ILE A 8 2.35 13.67 -12.91
CA ILE A 8 2.26 13.11 -14.27
C ILE A 8 0.88 12.53 -14.61
N VAL A 9 0.04 12.29 -13.61
CA VAL A 9 -1.32 11.78 -13.80
C VAL A 9 -2.20 12.92 -14.31
N LYS A 10 -2.96 12.66 -15.39
CA LYS A 10 -3.91 13.64 -15.93
C LYS A 10 -5.06 13.89 -14.93
N PRO A 11 -5.63 15.10 -14.85
CA PRO A 11 -6.82 15.37 -14.05
C PRO A 11 -7.97 14.39 -14.39
N GLY A 12 -8.71 13.97 -13.38
CA GLY A 12 -9.80 12.98 -13.50
C GLY A 12 -9.35 11.53 -13.72
N LYS A 13 -8.05 11.22 -13.66
CA LYS A 13 -7.53 9.84 -13.85
C LYS A 13 -7.17 9.15 -12.54
N SER A 14 -7.16 7.82 -12.60
CA SER A 14 -6.92 6.92 -11.47
C SER A 14 -5.45 6.78 -11.13
N ILE A 15 -5.18 6.61 -9.83
CA ILE A 15 -3.93 6.20 -9.24
C ILE A 15 -4.20 4.93 -8.44
N PHE A 16 -3.40 3.90 -8.67
CA PHE A 16 -3.44 2.64 -7.91
C PHE A 16 -2.12 2.46 -7.19
N ILE A 17 -2.19 2.14 -5.89
CA ILE A 17 -1.02 1.91 -5.05
C ILE A 17 -1.21 0.57 -4.35
N THR A 18 -0.22 -0.30 -4.38
CA THR A 18 -0.17 -1.50 -3.54
C THR A 18 1.10 -1.47 -2.69
N THR A 19 0.98 -1.80 -1.41
CA THR A 19 2.12 -1.83 -0.49
C THR A 19 1.82 -2.69 0.73
N ILE A 20 2.87 -2.96 1.52
CA ILE A 20 2.77 -3.56 2.83
C ILE A 20 2.26 -2.49 3.82
N ASN A 21 1.25 -2.84 4.59
CA ASN A 21 0.70 -1.97 5.63
C ASN A 21 1.69 -1.83 6.79
N LYS A 22 1.62 -0.75 7.55
CA LYS A 22 2.36 -0.55 8.79
C LYS A 22 1.57 -1.04 10.01
N THR A 23 1.24 -2.34 10.07
CA THR A 23 0.70 -3.01 11.27
C THR A 23 1.65 -4.05 11.91
N LEU A 24 1.50 -4.32 13.20
CA LEU A 24 2.24 -5.42 13.86
C LEU A 24 2.05 -6.78 13.15
N THR A 25 0.85 -7.03 12.60
CA THR A 25 0.55 -8.24 11.82
C THR A 25 1.43 -8.35 10.58
N SER A 26 1.59 -7.26 9.83
CA SER A 26 2.48 -7.24 8.66
C SER A 26 3.94 -7.46 9.07
N TRP A 27 4.42 -6.82 10.13
CA TRP A 27 5.78 -7.00 10.63
C TRP A 27 6.09 -8.47 10.95
N LEU A 28 5.20 -9.12 11.72
CA LEU A 28 5.33 -10.53 12.07
C LEU A 28 5.31 -11.43 10.83
N SER A 29 4.36 -11.22 9.94
CA SER A 29 4.14 -12.12 8.79
C SER A 29 5.14 -11.93 7.64
N THR A 30 5.63 -10.71 7.38
CA THR A 30 6.53 -10.43 6.25
C THR A 30 8.00 -10.37 6.65
N ILE A 31 8.32 -9.88 7.84
CA ILE A 31 9.71 -9.74 8.29
C ILE A 31 10.10 -10.96 9.11
N VAL A 32 9.44 -11.17 10.25
CA VAL A 32 9.84 -12.23 11.19
C VAL A 32 9.72 -13.60 10.55
N ALA A 33 8.56 -13.92 9.96
CA ALA A 33 8.36 -15.22 9.32
C ALA A 33 9.35 -15.45 8.17
N THR A 34 9.48 -14.51 7.23
CA THR A 34 10.25 -14.74 5.99
C THR A 34 11.76 -14.62 6.17
N GLU A 35 12.25 -13.66 6.96
CA GLU A 35 13.68 -13.41 7.12
C GLU A 35 14.31 -14.17 8.30
N TYR A 36 13.57 -14.36 9.39
CA TYR A 36 14.13 -14.91 10.63
C TYR A 36 13.74 -16.37 10.85
N ILE A 37 12.50 -16.76 10.54
CA ILE A 37 12.02 -18.14 10.75
C ILE A 37 12.36 -19.02 9.54
N PHE A 38 11.88 -18.64 8.35
CA PHE A 38 12.06 -19.44 7.14
C PHE A 38 13.38 -19.18 6.41
N GLY A 39 14.05 -18.05 6.69
CA GLY A 39 15.30 -17.66 6.03
C GLY A 39 15.20 -17.59 4.50
N SER A 40 14.01 -17.31 3.96
CA SER A 40 13.76 -17.39 2.52
C SER A 40 14.39 -16.24 1.75
N ILE A 41 14.69 -15.14 2.42
CA ILE A 41 15.34 -13.95 1.87
C ILE A 41 16.37 -13.39 2.86
N PRO A 42 17.35 -12.59 2.42
CA PRO A 42 18.34 -11.97 3.30
C PRO A 42 17.70 -11.08 4.38
N ARG A 43 18.30 -11.06 5.57
CA ARG A 43 17.87 -10.17 6.66
C ARG A 43 18.05 -8.70 6.27
N GLY A 44 17.08 -7.88 6.66
CA GLY A 44 17.05 -6.45 6.36
C GLY A 44 16.49 -6.12 4.97
N THR A 45 15.98 -7.13 4.24
CA THR A 45 15.29 -6.92 2.96
C THR A 45 14.04 -6.07 3.18
N HIS A 46 13.21 -6.45 4.16
CA HIS A 46 12.11 -5.63 4.62
C HIS A 46 12.55 -4.75 5.78
N GLN A 47 12.36 -3.45 5.62
CA GLN A 47 12.64 -2.47 6.66
C GLN A 47 11.32 -1.88 7.15
N TRP A 48 10.99 -2.16 8.40
CA TRP A 48 9.71 -1.79 9.02
C TRP A 48 9.39 -0.29 8.91
N ASN A 49 10.41 0.55 9.07
CA ASN A 49 10.30 2.00 8.99
C ASN A 49 9.88 2.50 7.59
N LYS A 50 10.07 1.70 6.54
CA LYS A 50 9.64 2.01 5.16
C LYS A 50 8.20 1.60 4.88
N PHE A 51 7.55 0.85 5.77
CA PHE A 51 6.15 0.54 5.63
C PHE A 51 5.32 1.78 5.95
N ILE A 52 4.16 1.89 5.31
CA ILE A 52 3.29 3.06 5.39
C ILE A 52 1.85 2.61 5.59
N ALA A 53 1.13 3.30 6.48
CA ALA A 53 -0.27 2.99 6.75
C ALA A 53 -1.18 3.61 5.68
N PRO A 54 -2.38 3.02 5.42
CA PRO A 54 -3.32 3.56 4.44
C PRO A 54 -3.66 5.03 4.66
N HIS A 55 -3.91 5.45 5.91
CA HIS A 55 -4.25 6.82 6.24
C HIS A 55 -3.12 7.82 5.94
N GLU A 56 -1.86 7.40 6.05
CA GLU A 56 -0.72 8.24 5.69
C GLU A 56 -0.66 8.44 4.17
N VAL A 57 -0.91 7.38 3.39
CA VAL A 57 -0.98 7.47 1.92
C VAL A 57 -2.17 8.33 1.49
N GLN A 58 -3.34 8.16 2.09
CA GLN A 58 -4.53 8.98 1.84
C GLN A 58 -4.20 10.46 2.04
N ARG A 59 -3.64 10.82 3.20
CA ARG A 59 -3.26 12.19 3.51
C ARG A 59 -2.26 12.77 2.52
N ILE A 60 -1.27 11.98 2.08
CA ILE A 60 -0.32 12.42 1.06
C ILE A 60 -1.04 12.70 -0.26
N LEU A 61 -1.94 11.82 -0.70
CA LEU A 61 -2.69 11.97 -1.93
C LEU A 61 -3.64 13.18 -1.90
N GLU A 62 -4.36 13.36 -0.80
CA GLU A 62 -5.25 14.50 -0.54
C GLU A 62 -4.50 15.83 -0.64
N ASN A 63 -3.32 15.92 -0.04
CA ASN A 63 -2.46 17.11 -0.12
C ASN A 63 -2.01 17.45 -1.56
N TYR A 64 -2.09 16.50 -2.50
CA TYR A 64 -1.77 16.71 -3.92
C TYR A 64 -3.00 16.68 -4.82
N GLY A 65 -4.20 16.91 -4.26
CA GLY A 65 -5.43 17.04 -5.02
C GLY A 65 -5.93 15.70 -5.59
N CYS A 66 -5.75 14.62 -4.84
CA CYS A 66 -6.34 13.33 -5.17
C CYS A 66 -7.34 12.90 -4.09
N GLU A 67 -8.44 12.30 -4.51
CA GLU A 67 -9.48 11.76 -3.64
C GLU A 67 -9.38 10.23 -3.59
N THR A 68 -9.30 9.66 -2.39
CA THR A 68 -9.29 8.21 -2.23
C THR A 68 -10.70 7.64 -2.39
N LYS A 69 -10.86 6.68 -3.31
CA LYS A 69 -12.15 6.03 -3.61
C LYS A 69 -12.28 4.67 -2.95
N LEU A 70 -11.18 3.92 -2.83
CA LEU A 70 -11.23 2.56 -2.31
C LEU A 70 -9.92 2.18 -1.64
N ILE A 71 -10.02 1.48 -0.51
CA ILE A 71 -8.92 0.74 0.10
C ILE A 71 -9.37 -0.71 0.26
N ARG A 72 -8.51 -1.66 -0.12
CA ARG A 72 -8.76 -3.09 0.03
C ARG A 72 -7.55 -3.77 0.63
N GLY A 73 -7.78 -4.57 1.67
CA GLY A 73 -6.77 -5.47 2.20
C GLY A 73 -6.44 -6.58 1.20
N MET A 74 -5.21 -7.07 1.27
CA MET A 74 -4.69 -8.19 0.50
C MET A 74 -3.89 -9.09 1.44
N HIS A 75 -4.06 -10.40 1.30
CA HIS A 75 -3.34 -11.39 2.08
C HIS A 75 -2.76 -12.45 1.15
N PHE A 76 -1.50 -12.81 1.37
CA PHE A 76 -0.81 -13.86 0.64
C PHE A 76 -0.67 -15.09 1.52
N ASN A 77 -1.16 -16.23 1.07
CA ASN A 77 -0.94 -17.51 1.73
C ASN A 77 0.30 -18.19 1.12
N PRO A 78 1.43 -18.29 1.85
CA PRO A 78 2.65 -18.88 1.31
C PRO A 78 2.54 -20.39 1.04
N ALA A 79 1.73 -21.12 1.81
CA ALA A 79 1.56 -22.57 1.65
C ALA A 79 0.82 -22.93 0.36
N THR A 80 -0.23 -22.16 0.01
CA THR A 80 -0.98 -22.37 -1.23
C THR A 80 -0.51 -21.49 -2.38
N ARG A 81 0.38 -20.52 -2.11
CA ARG A 81 0.84 -19.46 -3.03
C ARG A 81 -0.30 -18.67 -3.67
N ARG A 82 -1.40 -18.49 -2.94
CA ARG A 82 -2.59 -17.77 -3.42
C ARG A 82 -2.79 -16.45 -2.69
N TRP A 83 -3.27 -15.47 -3.44
CA TRP A 83 -3.76 -14.20 -2.90
C TRP A 83 -5.25 -14.30 -2.57
N SER A 84 -5.64 -13.72 -1.45
CA SER A 84 -7.03 -13.58 -1.05
C SER A 84 -7.35 -12.15 -0.62
N ARG A 85 -8.64 -11.84 -0.59
CA ARG A 85 -9.19 -10.57 -0.13
C ARG A 85 -9.68 -10.71 1.32
N PRO A 86 -8.87 -10.33 2.33
CA PRO A 86 -9.33 -10.29 3.70
C PRO A 86 -10.41 -9.21 3.91
N SER A 87 -11.20 -9.36 4.96
CA SER A 87 -12.13 -8.33 5.44
C SER A 87 -11.41 -7.14 6.09
N THR A 88 -10.17 -7.35 6.55
CA THR A 88 -9.34 -6.35 7.24
C THR A 88 -8.14 -5.95 6.40
N VAL A 89 -7.58 -4.76 6.68
CA VAL A 89 -6.39 -4.23 6.02
C VAL A 89 -5.19 -4.50 6.92
N SER A 90 -4.79 -5.76 7.10
CA SER A 90 -3.75 -6.12 8.09
C SER A 90 -2.35 -6.19 7.48
N THR A 91 -2.14 -6.98 6.42
CA THR A 91 -0.79 -7.25 5.89
C THR A 91 -0.44 -6.38 4.69
N PHE A 92 -1.12 -6.56 3.56
CA PHE A 92 -0.95 -5.76 2.36
C PHE A 92 -2.24 -5.00 2.07
N TYR A 93 -2.15 -3.94 1.28
CA TYR A 93 -3.33 -3.25 0.80
C TYR A 93 -3.14 -2.69 -0.60
N GLY A 94 -4.26 -2.59 -1.31
CA GLY A 94 -4.42 -1.78 -2.51
C GLY A 94 -5.25 -0.54 -2.20
N LEU A 95 -4.85 0.60 -2.77
CA LEU A 95 -5.53 1.87 -2.67
C LEU A 95 -5.79 2.40 -4.08
N HIS A 96 -7.02 2.84 -4.33
CA HIS A 96 -7.43 3.54 -5.54
C HIS A 96 -7.83 4.97 -5.20
N ALA A 97 -7.23 5.93 -5.89
CA ALA A 97 -7.56 7.34 -5.80
C ALA A 97 -7.76 7.95 -7.19
N ILE A 98 -8.43 9.10 -7.27
CA ILE A 98 -8.65 9.85 -8.50
C ILE A 98 -8.10 11.26 -8.31
N LYS A 99 -7.28 11.73 -9.24
CA LYS A 99 -6.82 13.13 -9.26
C LYS A 99 -8.00 14.04 -9.61
N HIS A 100 -8.22 15.12 -8.86
CA HIS A 100 -9.28 16.06 -9.15
C HIS A 100 -9.13 16.63 -10.57
N THR A 101 -10.27 16.84 -11.22
CA THR A 101 -10.31 17.61 -12.46
C THR A 101 -10.00 19.06 -12.11
N GLU A 102 -9.05 19.70 -12.79
CA GLU A 102 -8.90 21.16 -12.67
C GLU A 102 -10.22 21.78 -13.13
N THR A 103 -10.90 22.48 -12.23
CA THR A 103 -12.07 23.27 -12.61
C THR A 103 -11.54 24.43 -13.44
N SER A 104 -11.72 24.37 -14.75
CA SER A 104 -11.58 25.55 -15.60
C SER A 104 -12.62 26.56 -15.11
N VAL A 105 -12.17 27.56 -14.36
CA VAL A 105 -12.94 28.77 -14.06
C VAL A 105 -12.77 29.74 -15.22
#